data_AF-A0A2W5F4N7-F1
#
_entry.id   AF-A0A2W5F4N7-F1
#
_cell.length_a   1.000
_cell.length_b   1.000
_cell.length_c   1.000
_cell.angle_alpha   90.00
_cell.angle_beta   90.00
_cell.angle_gamma   90.00
#
_symmetry.space_group_name_H-M   'P 1'
#
loop_
_entity.id
_entity.type
_entity.pdbx_description
1 polymer ?
#
loop_
_entity_poly.entity_id
_entity_poly.type
_entity_poly.pdbx_seq_one_letter_code
_entity_poly.pdbx_strand_id
1 'polypeptide(L)'
;MKYVFLLSLLLVVGNVFSQKNITRSELQNGDLLFVGVFKESLSGAINRVTQRNDKQMYDHVAILEKTPGSTFYVLESSPKKGSVREILDSFYLPKKDNRLIAVYRLYPDYQYSIPKAITQAKQLLGKPYNWSYVLNENSYYCSDFVERAFRFDT
;
A
#
# COMPACT_ATOMS: atom_id res chain seq x y z
N MET A 1 10.82 -13.92 57.95
CA MET A 1 11.56 -13.17 56.92
C MET A 1 11.73 -14.10 55.72
N LYS A 2 10.81 -14.06 54.74
CA LYS A 2 10.82 -13.23 53.50
C LYS A 2 11.82 -13.73 52.44
N TYR A 3 11.44 -14.79 51.72
CA TYR A 3 11.80 -15.05 50.31
C TYR A 3 10.67 -15.96 49.76
N VAL A 4 9.50 -15.48 49.34
CA VAL A 4 9.23 -14.77 48.06
C VAL A 4 10.25 -15.13 46.98
N PHE A 5 10.13 -16.34 46.45
CA PHE A 5 10.49 -16.64 45.07
C PHE A 5 9.28 -17.33 44.42
N LEU A 6 8.18 -16.57 44.34
CA LEU A 6 7.17 -16.85 43.34
C LEU A 6 7.89 -16.63 42.00
N LEU A 7 8.19 -17.72 41.31
CA LEU A 7 8.71 -17.70 39.95
C LEU A 7 7.60 -17.10 39.07
N SER A 8 7.53 -15.76 39.03
CA SER A 8 6.70 -15.05 38.08
C SER A 8 7.30 -15.34 36.71
N LEU A 9 6.78 -16.39 36.08
CA LEU A 9 6.93 -16.64 34.66
C LEU A 9 6.34 -15.42 33.95
N LEU A 10 7.16 -14.41 33.73
CA LEU A 10 6.84 -13.29 32.86
C LEU A 10 6.65 -13.91 31.47
N LEU A 11 5.38 -14.20 31.15
CA LEU A 11 4.90 -14.33 29.78
C LEU A 11 5.17 -12.98 29.11
N VAL A 12 6.37 -12.82 28.56
CA VAL A 12 6.63 -11.85 27.51
C VAL A 12 5.87 -12.37 26.30
N VAL A 13 4.57 -12.05 26.25
CA VAL A 13 3.78 -12.21 25.03
C VAL A 13 4.32 -11.16 24.07
N GLY A 14 5.40 -11.52 23.37
CA GLY A 14 5.84 -10.76 22.22
C GLY A 14 4.66 -10.66 21.28
N ASN A 15 4.23 -9.44 20.95
CA ASN A 15 3.29 -9.21 19.86
C ASN A 15 3.97 -9.67 18.57
N VAL A 16 3.82 -10.95 18.25
CA VAL A 16 4.19 -11.48 16.95
C VAL A 16 3.20 -10.89 15.97
N PHE A 17 3.62 -9.87 15.22
CA PHE A 17 2.88 -9.41 14.06
C PHE A 17 2.80 -10.56 13.06
N SER A 18 1.74 -11.36 13.14
CA SER A 18 1.49 -12.43 12.20
C SER A 18 1.00 -11.83 10.89
N GLN A 19 1.74 -12.05 9.80
CA GLN A 19 1.22 -11.80 8.46
C GLN A 19 0.06 -12.77 8.20
N LYS A 20 -1.14 -12.22 8.00
CA LYS A 20 -2.33 -12.99 7.65
C LYS A 20 -2.50 -12.97 6.13
N ASN A 21 -2.74 -14.13 5.53
CA ASN A 21 -3.22 -14.18 4.15
C ASN A 21 -4.62 -13.56 4.09
N ILE A 22 -4.76 -12.46 3.36
CA ILE A 22 -6.01 -11.73 3.18
C ILE A 22 -6.80 -12.40 2.04
N THR A 23 -8.09 -12.62 2.26
CA THR A 23 -9.03 -13.07 1.22
C THR A 23 -9.71 -11.87 0.55
N ARG A 24 -10.19 -12.03 -0.69
CA ARG A 24 -10.84 -10.94 -1.45
C ARG A 24 -12.06 -10.35 -0.73
N SER A 25 -12.76 -11.15 0.09
CA SER A 25 -13.91 -10.69 0.89
C SER A 25 -13.53 -9.76 2.04
N GLU A 26 -12.28 -9.79 2.51
CA GLU A 26 -11.77 -8.95 3.60
C GLU A 26 -11.28 -7.57 3.12
N LEU A 27 -11.18 -7.39 1.80
CA LEU A 27 -10.80 -6.14 1.17
C LEU A 27 -11.88 -5.06 1.32
N GLN A 28 -11.43 -3.84 1.60
CA GLN A 28 -12.28 -2.68 1.86
C GLN A 28 -11.84 -1.47 1.04
N ASN A 29 -12.76 -0.53 0.83
CA ASN A 29 -12.44 0.76 0.24
C ASN A 29 -11.30 1.42 1.03
N GLY A 30 -10.34 2.01 0.31
CA GLY A 30 -9.21 2.71 0.92
C GLY A 30 -8.08 1.82 1.40
N ASP A 31 -8.17 0.49 1.23
CA ASP A 31 -7.01 -0.39 1.41
C ASP A 31 -5.86 0.06 0.50
N LEU A 32 -4.66 0.15 1.06
CA LEU A 32 -3.44 0.46 0.33
C LEU A 32 -2.77 -0.85 -0.08
N LEU A 33 -2.57 -1.01 -1.39
CA LEU A 33 -1.94 -2.18 -1.98
C LEU A 33 -0.46 -1.87 -2.24
N PHE A 34 0.44 -2.51 -1.50
CA PHE A 34 1.88 -2.38 -1.65
C PHE A 34 2.44 -3.57 -2.41
N VAL A 35 3.08 -3.33 -3.56
CA VAL A 35 3.61 -4.40 -4.42
C VAL A 35 5.10 -4.59 -4.16
N GLY A 36 5.50 -5.81 -3.78
CA GLY A 36 6.86 -6.14 -3.38
C GLY A 36 7.85 -6.03 -4.53
N VAL A 37 9.08 -5.56 -4.30
CA VAL A 37 10.09 -5.33 -5.36
C VAL A 37 10.38 -6.61 -6.17
N PHE A 38 10.52 -6.48 -7.48
CA PHE A 38 11.03 -7.59 -8.31
C PHE A 38 12.55 -7.75 -8.06
N LYS A 39 13.01 -8.95 -7.72
CA LYS A 39 14.42 -9.20 -7.31
C LYS A 39 15.47 -8.65 -8.30
N GLU A 40 15.14 -8.50 -9.59
CA GLU A 40 16.07 -8.02 -10.62
C GLU A 40 15.94 -6.51 -10.93
N SER A 41 14.91 -5.80 -10.44
CA SER A 41 14.69 -4.36 -10.68
C SER A 41 15.37 -3.45 -9.66
N LEU A 42 16.21 -4.01 -8.79
CA LEU A 42 16.93 -3.31 -7.75
C LEU A 42 18.02 -2.41 -8.36
N SER A 43 17.63 -1.32 -9.02
CA SER A 43 18.57 -0.26 -9.37
C SER A 43 19.20 0.22 -8.06
N GLY A 44 20.52 0.39 -8.05
CA GLY A 44 21.32 0.54 -6.83
C GLY A 44 20.95 1.72 -5.92
N ALA A 45 20.04 2.62 -6.33
CA ALA A 45 19.53 3.71 -5.51
C ALA A 45 18.49 3.26 -4.48
N ILE A 46 17.55 2.35 -4.83
CA ILE A 46 16.53 1.85 -3.89
C ILE A 46 17.18 0.96 -2.82
N ASN A 47 18.22 0.21 -3.19
CA ASN A 47 18.97 -0.68 -2.29
C ASN A 47 19.67 0.06 -1.14
N ARG A 48 20.09 1.32 -1.33
CA ARG A 48 20.92 2.04 -0.34
C ARG A 48 20.15 2.72 0.80
N VAL A 49 18.85 2.98 0.63
CA VAL A 49 18.06 3.76 1.61
C VAL A 49 17.04 2.93 2.38
N THR A 50 16.83 1.67 2.03
CA THR A 50 15.78 0.81 2.61
C THR A 50 16.31 -0.37 3.44
N GLN A 51 17.62 -0.46 3.66
CA GLN A 51 18.22 -1.52 4.48
C GLN A 51 17.92 -1.31 5.98
N ARG A 52 16.74 -1.77 6.41
CA ARG A 52 16.55 -2.30 7.76
C ARG A 52 16.35 -3.80 7.62
N ASN A 53 17.27 -4.54 8.22
CA ASN A 53 17.33 -6.01 8.29
C ASN A 53 15.93 -6.66 8.23
N ASP A 54 15.74 -7.52 7.23
CA ASP A 54 14.56 -8.39 7.03
C ASP A 54 13.20 -7.74 6.71
N LYS A 55 13.14 -6.46 6.30
CA LYS A 55 11.88 -5.85 5.84
C LYS A 55 11.57 -6.13 4.37
N GLN A 56 10.36 -6.65 4.13
CA GLN A 56 9.74 -6.73 2.81
C GLN A 56 9.79 -5.35 2.12
N MET A 57 10.42 -5.30 0.95
CA MET A 57 10.58 -4.07 0.16
C MET A 57 9.42 -3.94 -0.82
N TYR A 58 8.93 -2.73 -1.05
CA TYR A 58 7.89 -2.41 -2.04
C TYR A 58 8.40 -1.34 -3.02
N ASP A 59 8.08 -1.47 -4.31
CA ASP A 59 8.39 -0.43 -5.32
C ASP A 59 7.14 0.30 -5.85
N HIS A 60 5.95 -0.14 -5.41
CA HIS A 60 4.69 0.41 -5.90
C HIS A 60 3.62 0.41 -4.82
N VAL A 61 2.75 1.41 -4.87
CA VAL A 61 1.60 1.57 -3.96
C VAL A 61 0.39 2.08 -4.73
N ALA A 62 -0.80 1.61 -4.35
CA ALA A 62 -2.06 2.00 -4.96
C ALA A 62 -3.23 1.99 -3.95
N ILE A 63 -4.36 2.60 -4.31
CA ILE A 63 -5.58 2.65 -3.49
C ILE A 63 -6.61 1.67 -4.06
N LEU A 64 -7.17 0.83 -3.21
CA LEU A 64 -8.28 -0.05 -3.56
C LEU A 64 -9.62 0.68 -3.49
N GLU A 65 -10.42 0.49 -4.52
CA GLU A 65 -11.83 0.89 -4.57
C GLU A 65 -12.71 -0.35 -4.76
N LYS A 66 -13.75 -0.49 -3.94
CA LYS A 66 -14.84 -1.46 -4.04
C LYS A 66 -16.13 -0.72 -4.40
N THR A 67 -16.74 -1.08 -5.52
CA THR A 67 -18.02 -0.50 -5.96
C THR A 67 -19.23 -1.25 -5.37
N PRO A 68 -20.43 -0.66 -5.40
CA PRO A 68 -21.67 -1.41 -5.25
C PRO A 68 -21.69 -2.55 -6.28
N GLY A 69 -21.91 -3.79 -5.82
CA GLY A 69 -21.76 -5.01 -6.65
C GLY A 69 -20.47 -5.81 -6.43
N SER A 70 -19.60 -5.39 -5.51
CA SER A 70 -18.36 -6.11 -5.15
C SER A 70 -17.32 -6.21 -6.26
N THR A 71 -17.37 -5.31 -7.24
CA THR A 71 -16.27 -5.13 -8.20
C THR A 71 -15.16 -4.31 -7.55
N PHE A 72 -13.92 -4.77 -7.73
CA PHE A 72 -12.74 -4.13 -7.18
C PHE A 72 -11.93 -3.46 -8.27
N TYR A 73 -11.53 -2.22 -8.01
CA TYR A 73 -10.69 -1.39 -8.85
C TYR A 73 -9.47 -0.94 -8.05
N VAL A 74 -8.43 -0.56 -8.77
CA VAL A 74 -7.19 0.00 -8.26
C VAL A 74 -7.01 1.37 -8.88
N LEU A 75 -6.80 2.37 -8.02
CA LEU A 75 -6.45 3.73 -8.37
C LEU A 75 -4.93 3.87 -8.14
N GLU A 76 -4.17 4.07 -9.21
CA GLU A 76 -2.71 4.07 -9.15
C GLU A 76 -2.09 5.05 -10.15
N SER A 77 -0.79 5.32 -10.01
CA SER A 77 0.05 5.86 -11.08
C SER A 77 1.25 4.96 -11.32
N SER A 78 1.36 4.36 -12.51
CA SER A 78 2.45 3.43 -12.86
C SER A 78 3.22 3.86 -14.10
N PRO A 79 4.51 3.45 -14.25
CA PRO A 79 5.33 3.77 -15.41
C PRO A 79 4.69 3.47 -16.76
N LYS A 80 3.89 2.39 -16.82
CA LYS A 80 3.28 1.91 -18.07
C LYS A 80 2.00 2.65 -18.44
N LYS A 81 1.20 3.05 -17.44
CA LYS A 81 -0.17 3.54 -17.65
C LYS A 81 -0.38 5.00 -17.26
N GLY A 82 0.57 5.61 -16.55
CA GLY A 82 0.31 6.85 -15.84
C GLY A 82 -0.73 6.63 -14.74
N SER A 83 -1.44 7.69 -14.35
CA SER A 83 -2.49 7.62 -13.35
C SER A 83 -3.79 7.04 -13.94
N VAL A 84 -4.22 5.88 -13.46
CA VAL A 84 -5.37 5.13 -14.01
C VAL A 84 -6.25 4.53 -12.92
N ARG A 85 -7.48 4.21 -13.32
CA ARG A 85 -8.39 3.34 -12.59
C ARG A 85 -8.54 2.05 -13.38
N GLU A 86 -8.12 0.92 -12.82
CA GLU A 86 -8.21 -0.37 -13.49
C GLU A 86 -8.82 -1.47 -12.61
N ILE A 87 -9.26 -2.56 -13.21
CA ILE A 87 -9.83 -3.70 -12.47
C ILE A 87 -8.71 -4.37 -11.67
N LEU A 88 -9.00 -4.74 -10.41
CA LEU A 88 -8.05 -5.39 -9.51
C LEU A 88 -7.36 -6.61 -10.14
N ASP A 89 -8.11 -7.40 -10.90
CA ASP A 89 -7.55 -8.57 -11.57
C ASP A 89 -6.49 -8.17 -12.61
N SER A 90 -6.69 -7.11 -13.38
CA SER A 90 -5.66 -6.59 -14.32
C SER A 90 -4.40 -6.09 -13.61
N PHE A 91 -4.57 -5.53 -12.42
CA PHE A 91 -3.47 -5.11 -11.55
C PHE A 91 -2.70 -6.29 -10.94
N TYR A 92 -3.42 -7.35 -10.53
CA TYR A 92 -2.87 -8.60 -9.99
C TYR A 92 -2.23 -9.51 -11.05
N LEU A 93 -2.60 -9.36 -12.34
CA LEU A 93 -2.28 -10.33 -13.39
C LEU A 93 -0.92 -10.22 -14.11
N PRO A 94 0.12 -9.45 -13.69
CA PRO A 94 1.48 -9.85 -14.05
C PRO A 94 1.88 -11.11 -13.26
N LYS A 95 1.18 -12.23 -13.53
CA LYS A 95 1.48 -13.60 -13.04
C LYS A 95 2.90 -14.06 -13.35
N LYS A 96 3.62 -13.36 -14.23
CA LYS A 96 5.01 -13.66 -14.56
C LYS A 96 5.96 -13.46 -13.38
N ASP A 97 5.63 -12.59 -12.44
CA ASP A 97 6.64 -12.08 -11.51
C ASP A 97 6.46 -12.59 -10.05
N ASN A 98 5.40 -13.35 -9.74
CA ASN A 98 5.08 -13.88 -8.40
C ASN A 98 5.23 -12.84 -7.26
N ARG A 99 4.97 -11.57 -7.56
CA ARG A 99 5.19 -10.47 -6.62
C ARG A 99 4.11 -10.48 -5.54
N LEU A 100 4.55 -10.41 -4.28
CA LEU A 100 3.65 -10.33 -3.14
C LEU A 100 3.00 -8.95 -3.09
N ILE A 101 1.68 -8.92 -2.87
CA ILE A 101 0.94 -7.70 -2.58
C ILE A 101 0.60 -7.71 -1.10
N ALA A 102 1.13 -6.75 -0.36
CA ALA A 102 0.73 -6.50 1.02
C ALA A 102 -0.43 -5.51 1.05
N VAL A 103 -1.39 -5.76 1.93
CA VAL A 103 -2.56 -4.90 2.11
C VAL A 103 -2.44 -4.19 3.45
N TYR A 104 -2.48 -2.87 3.41
CA TYR A 104 -2.50 -2.02 4.60
C TYR A 104 -3.81 -1.25 4.65
N ARG A 105 -4.31 -1.00 5.85
CA ARG A 105 -5.51 -0.20 6.08
C ARG A 105 -5.19 0.89 7.09
N LEU A 106 -5.77 2.07 6.89
CA LEU A 106 -5.71 3.14 7.88
C LEU A 106 -6.29 2.67 9.21
N TYR A 107 -5.73 3.17 10.32
CA TYR A 107 -6.33 2.94 11.64
C TYR A 107 -7.78 3.45 11.65
N PRO A 108 -8.67 2.83 12.44
CA PRO A 108 -10.09 3.19 12.48
C PRO A 108 -10.34 4.69 12.58
N ASP A 109 -9.58 5.39 13.42
CA ASP A 109 -9.70 6.83 13.67
C ASP A 109 -9.41 7.70 12.44
N TYR A 110 -8.76 7.17 11.40
CA TYR A 110 -8.48 7.86 10.15
C TYR A 110 -9.32 7.36 8.97
N GLN A 111 -10.14 6.32 9.12
CA GLN A 111 -10.92 5.77 8.01
C GLN A 111 -12.00 6.73 7.49
N TYR A 112 -12.35 7.78 8.26
CA TYR A 112 -13.26 8.84 7.83
C TYR A 112 -12.78 9.56 6.55
N SER A 113 -11.47 9.56 6.26
CA SER A 113 -10.92 10.24 5.09
C SER A 113 -11.07 9.46 3.78
N ILE A 114 -11.25 8.14 3.86
CA ILE A 114 -11.27 7.24 2.70
C ILE A 114 -12.27 7.69 1.61
N PRO A 115 -13.52 8.08 1.92
CA PRO A 115 -14.45 8.51 0.88
C PRO A 115 -13.97 9.75 0.11
N LYS A 116 -13.38 10.73 0.82
CA LYS A 116 -12.81 11.94 0.21
C LYS A 116 -11.58 11.58 -0.60
N ALA A 117 -10.70 10.73 -0.07
CA ALA A 117 -9.49 10.29 -0.74
C ALA A 117 -9.76 9.56 -2.06
N ILE A 118 -10.76 8.65 -2.09
CA ILE A 118 -11.18 7.99 -3.34
C ILE A 118 -11.72 9.02 -4.35
N THR A 119 -12.46 10.02 -3.88
CA THR A 119 -12.96 11.11 -4.73
C THR A 119 -11.82 11.94 -5.32
N GLN A 120 -10.83 12.31 -4.50
CA GLN A 120 -9.63 13.04 -4.94
C GLN A 120 -8.79 12.21 -5.91
N ALA A 121 -8.52 10.93 -5.60
CA ALA A 121 -7.79 10.03 -6.48
C ALA A 121 -8.39 9.94 -7.89
N LYS A 122 -9.73 9.96 -8.01
CA LYS A 122 -10.42 9.99 -9.30
C LYS A 122 -10.20 11.27 -10.10
N GLN A 123 -10.04 12.41 -9.42
CA GLN A 123 -9.72 13.69 -10.06
C GLN A 123 -8.28 13.75 -10.58
N LEU A 124 -7.39 12.93 -10.01
CA LEU A 124 -5.98 12.85 -10.39
C LEU A 124 -5.72 11.92 -11.60
N LEU A 125 -6.73 11.21 -12.11
CA LEU A 125 -6.56 10.26 -13.21
C LEU A 125 -6.25 10.92 -14.56
N GLY A 126 -5.66 10.15 -15.48
CA GLY A 126 -5.34 10.57 -16.85
C GLY A 126 -4.03 11.36 -17.00
N LYS A 127 -3.25 11.56 -15.94
CA LYS A 127 -1.92 12.17 -15.98
C LYS A 127 -0.82 11.15 -16.32
N PRO A 128 0.25 11.57 -17.03
CA PRO A 128 1.42 10.74 -17.27
C PRO A 128 2.19 10.40 -15.98
N TYR A 129 3.03 9.37 -16.06
CA TYR A 129 3.93 9.02 -14.96
C TYR A 129 5.05 10.06 -14.80
N ASN A 130 5.37 10.40 -13.55
CA ASN A 130 6.44 11.34 -13.22
C ASN A 130 7.79 10.62 -13.07
N TRP A 131 8.61 10.68 -14.12
CA TRP A 131 9.95 10.07 -14.13
C TRP A 131 11.02 10.90 -13.43
N SER A 132 10.82 12.20 -13.25
CA SER A 132 11.78 13.06 -12.57
C SER A 132 11.69 12.95 -11.05
N TYR A 133 10.58 12.40 -10.54
CA TYR A 133 10.24 12.36 -9.11
C TYR A 133 10.20 13.75 -8.46
N VAL A 134 10.15 14.82 -9.26
CA VAL A 134 9.98 16.20 -8.79
C VAL A 134 8.49 16.51 -8.76
N LEU A 135 7.98 16.90 -7.59
CA LEU A 135 6.56 17.20 -7.39
C LEU A 135 6.06 18.24 -8.39
N ASN A 136 4.96 17.93 -9.08
CA ASN A 136 4.26 18.84 -9.98
C ASN A 136 2.78 18.43 -10.13
N GLU A 137 1.98 19.24 -10.83
CA GLU A 137 0.53 19.04 -10.99
C GLU A 137 0.14 18.30 -12.29
N ASN A 138 1.12 17.92 -13.10
CA ASN A 138 0.89 17.38 -14.44
C ASN A 138 1.30 15.92 -14.59
N SER A 139 1.96 15.35 -13.59
CA SER A 139 2.45 13.97 -13.62
C SER A 139 2.68 13.48 -12.20
N TYR A 140 2.40 12.21 -11.95
CA TYR A 140 2.52 11.60 -10.61
C TYR A 140 3.31 10.31 -10.66
N TYR A 141 4.13 10.07 -9.64
CA TYR A 141 4.60 8.72 -9.31
C TYR A 141 3.66 8.11 -8.26
N CYS A 142 3.79 6.80 -8.01
CA CYS A 142 2.80 6.03 -7.25
C CYS A 142 2.51 6.59 -5.85
N SER A 143 3.52 6.87 -5.04
CA SER A 143 3.34 7.41 -3.69
C SER A 143 2.90 8.87 -3.66
N ASP A 144 3.30 9.70 -4.62
CA ASP A 144 2.77 11.08 -4.79
C ASP A 144 1.28 11.06 -5.11
N PHE A 145 0.84 10.18 -6.02
CA PHE A 145 -0.58 9.99 -6.32
C PHE A 145 -1.39 9.62 -5.07
N VAL A 146 -0.88 8.66 -4.27
CA VAL A 146 -1.55 8.24 -3.03
C VAL A 146 -1.57 9.35 -2.00
N GLU A 147 -0.44 10.05 -1.78
CA GLU A 147 -0.40 11.15 -0.81
C GLU A 147 -1.38 12.26 -1.20
N ARG A 148 -1.40 12.69 -2.47
CA ARG A 148 -2.31 13.74 -2.95
C ARG A 148 -3.77 13.36 -2.79
N ALA A 149 -4.11 12.08 -2.93
CA ALA A 149 -5.46 11.60 -2.67
C ALA A 149 -5.87 11.83 -1.20
N PHE A 150 -4.97 11.57 -0.24
CA PHE A 150 -5.23 11.72 1.20
C PHE A 150 -4.85 13.09 1.78
N ARG A 151 -4.30 14.02 0.97
CA ARG A 151 -3.76 15.30 1.47
C ARG A 151 -4.82 16.19 2.11
N PHE A 152 -6.04 16.18 1.59
CA PHE A 152 -7.10 17.10 2.01
C PHE A 152 -8.03 16.50 3.07
N ASP A 153 -7.47 15.81 4.06
CA ASP A 153 -8.19 15.25 5.20
C ASP A 153 -8.54 16.34 6.23
N THR A 154 -9.49 17.20 5.86
CA THR A 154 -10.14 18.21 6.71
C THR A 154 -11.63 18.02 6.71
#